data_AF-A0A1V4JZ65-F1
#
_entry.id   AF-A0A1V4JZ65-F1
#
_cell.length_a   1.000
_cell.length_b   1.000
_cell.length_c   1.000
_cell.angle_alpha   90.00
_cell.angle_beta   90.00
_cell.angle_gamma   90.00
#
_symmetry.space_group_name_H-M   'P 1'
#
loop_
_entity.id
_entity.type
_entity.pdbx_description
1 polymer ?
#
loop_
_entity_poly.entity_id
_entity_poly.type
_entity_poly.pdbx_seq_one_letter_code
_entity_poly.pdbx_strand_id
1 'polypeptide(L)'
;MGERGAPLVNVCQCLNEAVMKIVSMAVWYFPFGIVFLIAGKILEMEDPSVIGQKLGLYAITVVSGLVIHGLILLPLLFVLITRKNPYAFIQGILQALLIALATSSSSATLPITLKCLLENNGIDRRVARFVLPVGATINMDGTALYEAVAAIFIAQVNEFELDLGQIITIRYMCLCSS
;
A
#
# COMPACT_ATOMS: atom_id res chain seq x y z
N MET A 1 -14.09 -7.69 -26.81
CA MET A 1 -13.88 -7.36 -28.24
C MET A 1 -12.88 -8.30 -28.94
N GLY A 2 -12.24 -9.27 -28.27
CA GLY A 2 -11.37 -10.25 -28.91
C GLY A 2 -10.27 -9.60 -29.76
N GLU A 3 -9.92 -10.23 -30.88
CA GLU A 3 -8.93 -9.70 -31.83
C GLU A 3 -9.29 -8.31 -32.39
N ARG A 4 -10.59 -8.00 -32.54
CA ARG A 4 -11.06 -6.68 -33.00
C ARG A 4 -10.74 -5.55 -32.02
N GLY A 5 -10.51 -5.87 -30.74
CA GLY A 5 -10.12 -4.91 -29.71
C GLY A 5 -8.62 -4.70 -29.55
N ALA A 6 -7.79 -5.54 -30.19
CA ALA A 6 -6.33 -5.46 -30.09
C ALA A 6 -5.75 -4.08 -30.47
N PRO A 7 -6.25 -3.36 -31.50
CA PRO A 7 -5.72 -2.03 -31.83
C PRO A 7 -5.96 -1.01 -30.71
N LEU A 8 -7.14 -1.05 -30.07
CA LEU A 8 -7.47 -0.17 -28.96
C LEU A 8 -6.59 -0.45 -27.73
N VAL A 9 -6.39 -1.73 -27.41
CA VAL A 9 -5.50 -2.13 -26.31
C VAL A 9 -4.07 -1.64 -26.56
N ASN A 10 -3.56 -1.80 -27.78
CA ASN A 10 -2.21 -1.33 -28.13
C ASN A 10 -2.08 0.19 -27.99
N VAL A 11 -3.07 0.97 -28.42
CA VAL A 11 -3.07 2.43 -28.24
C VAL A 11 -3.06 2.79 -26.75
N CYS A 12 -3.92 2.17 -25.93
CA CYS A 12 -3.94 2.38 -24.48
C CYS A 12 -2.61 2.01 -23.83
N GLN A 13 -1.97 0.91 -24.26
CA GLN A 13 -0.66 0.49 -23.76
C GLN A 13 0.44 1.49 -24.13
N CYS A 14 0.52 1.93 -25.38
CA CYS A 14 1.49 2.94 -25.81
C CYS A 14 1.31 4.27 -25.05
N LEU A 15 0.06 4.69 -24.83
CA LEU A 15 -0.25 5.88 -24.03
C LEU A 15 0.20 5.70 -22.58
N ASN A 16 -0.09 4.55 -21.97
CA ASN A 16 0.35 4.25 -20.61
C ASN A 16 1.88 4.28 -20.50
N GLU A 17 2.60 3.67 -21.45
CA GLU A 17 4.07 3.74 -21.49
C GLU A 17 4.59 5.17 -21.63
N ALA A 18 3.95 5.99 -22.46
CA ALA A 18 4.31 7.40 -22.60
C ALA A 18 4.10 8.17 -21.29
N VAL A 19 2.96 7.97 -20.62
CA VAL A 19 2.67 8.58 -19.31
C VAL A 19 3.69 8.12 -18.26
N MET A 20 4.00 6.82 -18.20
CA MET A 20 4.99 6.29 -17.27
C MET A 20 6.40 6.87 -17.50
N LYS A 21 6.78 7.15 -18.75
CA LYS A 21 8.03 7.87 -19.05
C LYS A 21 8.01 9.31 -18.52
N ILE A 22 6.89 10.01 -18.66
CA ILE A 22 6.72 11.37 -18.11
C ILE A 22 6.80 11.34 -16.59
N VAL A 23 6.10 10.41 -15.94
CA VAL A 23 6.18 10.22 -14.48
C VAL A 23 7.62 9.93 -14.06
N SER A 24 8.34 9.06 -14.79
CA SER A 24 9.74 8.75 -14.51
C SER A 24 10.63 9.99 -14.58
N MET A 25 10.45 10.83 -15.61
CA MET A 25 11.16 12.11 -15.71
C MET A 25 10.84 13.03 -14.54
N ALA A 26 9.57 13.15 -14.14
CA ALA A 26 9.16 13.96 -12.99
C ALA A 26 9.80 13.46 -11.67
N VAL A 27 9.87 12.15 -11.46
CA VAL A 27 10.52 11.54 -10.28
C VAL A 27 12.01 11.87 -10.23
N TRP A 28 12.69 12.00 -11.37
CA TRP A 28 14.09 12.45 -11.41
C TRP A 28 14.26 13.91 -10.93
N TYR A 29 13.29 14.78 -11.20
CA TYR A 29 13.31 16.17 -10.72
C TYR A 29 12.77 16.35 -9.30
N PHE A 30 12.01 15.37 -8.81
CA PHE A 30 11.34 15.40 -7.51
C PHE A 30 12.25 15.74 -6.31
N PRO A 31 13.50 15.23 -6.20
CA PRO A 31 14.40 15.54 -5.10
C PRO A 31 14.72 17.04 -4.97
N PHE A 32 14.78 17.76 -6.09
CA PHE A 32 15.00 19.20 -6.06
C PHE A 32 13.73 19.94 -5.62
N GLY A 33 12.57 19.57 -6.19
CA GLY A 33 11.29 20.18 -5.85
C GLY A 33 10.92 20.02 -4.37
N ILE A 34 11.12 18.83 -3.81
CA ILE A 34 10.75 18.57 -2.41
C ILE A 34 11.58 19.38 -1.42
N VAL A 35 12.86 19.66 -1.72
CA VAL A 35 13.72 20.49 -0.86
C VAL A 35 13.15 21.91 -0.77
N PHE A 36 12.76 22.51 -1.89
CA PHE A 36 12.17 23.85 -1.91
C PHE A 36 10.77 23.87 -1.26
N LEU A 37 9.96 22.84 -1.45
CA LEU A 37 8.64 22.74 -0.82
C LEU A 37 8.73 22.60 0.70
N ILE A 38 9.64 21.76 1.21
CA ILE A 38 9.89 21.61 2.65
C ILE A 38 10.44 22.90 3.22
N ALA A 39 11.43 23.53 2.56
CA ALA A 39 11.99 24.80 3.01
C ALA A 39 10.91 25.90 3.05
N GLY A 40 10.08 26.01 2.02
CA GLY A 40 8.96 26.95 1.98
C GLY A 40 7.97 26.72 3.11
N LYS A 41 7.62 25.45 3.37
CA LYS A 41 6.73 25.14 4.50
C LYS A 41 7.33 25.48 5.84
N ILE A 42 8.62 25.20 6.07
CA ILE A 42 9.30 25.57 7.32
C ILE A 42 9.30 27.09 7.53
N LEU A 43 9.42 27.89 6.46
CA LEU A 43 9.40 29.37 6.55
C LEU A 43 8.01 29.95 6.85
N GLU A 44 6.94 29.28 6.40
CA GLU A 44 5.56 29.66 6.72
C GLU A 44 5.14 29.30 8.15
N MET A 45 5.95 28.52 8.87
CA MET A 45 5.61 27.96 10.17
C MET A 45 6.11 28.84 11.32
N GLU A 46 5.19 29.19 12.23
CA GLU A 46 5.53 29.91 13.46
C GLU A 46 6.25 29.01 14.49
N ASP A 47 5.86 27.73 14.59
CA ASP A 47 6.44 26.75 15.53
C ASP A 47 6.71 25.37 14.88
N PRO A 48 7.98 24.99 14.65
CA PRO A 48 8.35 23.68 14.10
C PRO A 48 7.96 22.47 14.96
N SER A 49 7.85 22.68 16.28
CA SER A 49 7.53 21.64 17.26
C SER A 49 6.12 21.08 17.07
N VAL A 50 5.15 21.95 16.75
CA VAL A 50 3.74 21.59 16.57
C VAL A 50 3.56 20.66 15.37
N ILE A 51 4.26 20.93 14.26
CA ILE A 51 4.18 20.08 13.07
C ILE A 51 4.92 18.76 13.28
N GLY A 52 6.08 18.78 13.97
CA GLY A 52 6.76 17.55 14.37
C GLY A 52 5.86 16.63 15.19
N GLN A 53 5.09 17.19 16.13
CA GLN A 53 4.09 16.43 16.89
C GLN A 53 2.96 15.88 16.01
N LYS A 54 2.38 16.71 15.12
CA LYS A 54 1.32 16.27 14.19
C LYS A 54 1.82 15.14 13.26
N LEU A 55 3.02 15.26 12.71
CA LEU A 55 3.66 14.22 11.89
C LEU A 55 3.96 12.95 12.70
N GLY A 56 4.40 13.09 13.95
CA GLY A 56 4.62 11.96 14.86
C GLY A 56 3.33 11.20 15.13
N LEU A 57 2.23 11.91 15.43
CA LEU A 57 0.91 11.32 15.61
C LEU A 57 0.40 10.64 14.35
N TYR A 58 0.63 11.24 13.17
CA TYR A 58 0.34 10.63 11.88
C TYR A 58 1.09 9.29 11.71
N ALA A 59 2.42 9.28 11.92
CA ALA A 59 3.23 8.08 11.80
C ALA A 59 2.76 6.97 12.76
N ILE A 60 2.45 7.32 14.02
CA ILE A 60 1.90 6.39 15.01
C ILE A 60 0.54 5.85 14.55
N THR A 61 -0.33 6.69 13.99
CA THR A 61 -1.65 6.28 13.50
C THR A 61 -1.55 5.29 12.35
N VAL A 62 -0.67 5.55 11.37
CA VAL A 62 -0.45 4.62 10.25
C VAL A 62 0.14 3.30 10.75
N VAL A 63 1.20 3.35 11.55
CA VAL A 63 1.86 2.13 12.06
C VAL A 63 0.91 1.31 12.93
N SER A 64 0.18 1.95 13.84
CA SER A 64 -0.81 1.25 14.68
C SER A 64 -1.93 0.65 13.84
N GLY A 65 -2.44 1.36 12.83
CA GLY A 65 -3.43 0.84 11.87
C GLY A 65 -2.95 -0.41 11.15
N LEU A 66 -1.72 -0.38 10.60
CA LEU A 66 -1.11 -1.53 9.93
C LEU A 66 -0.88 -2.70 10.89
N VAL A 67 -0.43 -2.45 12.12
CA VAL A 67 -0.23 -3.48 13.15
C VAL A 67 -1.55 -4.12 13.55
N ILE A 68 -2.59 -3.33 13.80
CA ILE A 68 -3.93 -3.85 14.13
C ILE A 68 -4.48 -4.67 12.96
N HIS A 69 -4.34 -4.17 11.73
CA HIS A 69 -4.81 -4.87 10.55
C HIS A 69 -4.06 -6.21 10.35
N GLY A 70 -2.73 -6.17 10.39
CA GLY A 70 -1.87 -7.32 10.14
C GLY A 70 -1.85 -8.38 11.25
N LEU A 71 -1.93 -7.98 12.52
CA LEU A 71 -1.81 -8.89 13.67
C LEU A 71 -3.14 -9.24 14.34
N ILE A 72 -4.19 -8.44 14.14
CA ILE A 72 -5.49 -8.68 14.78
C ILE A 72 -6.53 -9.04 13.74
N LEU A 73 -6.82 -8.16 12.77
CA LEU A 73 -7.91 -8.37 11.82
C LEU A 73 -7.66 -9.57 10.89
N LEU A 74 -6.50 -9.65 10.25
CA LEU A 74 -6.19 -10.77 9.35
C LEU A 74 -6.11 -12.14 10.07
N PRO A 75 -5.44 -12.27 11.24
CA PRO A 75 -5.45 -13.52 11.99
C PRO A 75 -6.83 -13.90 12.52
N LEU A 76 -7.66 -12.93 12.94
CA LEU A 76 -9.03 -13.18 13.36
C LEU A 76 -9.87 -13.72 12.22
N LEU A 77 -9.78 -13.10 11.04
CA LEU A 77 -10.47 -13.55 9.83
C LEU A 77 -10.00 -14.95 9.41
N PHE A 78 -8.70 -15.23 9.52
CA PHE A 78 -8.13 -16.55 9.26
C PHE A 78 -8.71 -17.61 10.21
N VAL A 79 -8.80 -17.33 11.51
CA VAL A 79 -9.38 -18.24 12.51
C VAL A 79 -10.87 -18.47 12.24
N LEU A 80 -11.61 -17.41 11.92
CA LEU A 80 -13.06 -17.50 11.70
C LEU A 80 -13.39 -18.41 10.50
N ILE A 81 -12.59 -18.35 9.44
CA ILE A 81 -12.81 -19.13 8.21
C ILE A 81 -12.20 -20.54 8.32
N THR A 82 -10.93 -20.64 8.72
CA THR A 82 -10.19 -21.92 8.67
C THR A 82 -10.27 -22.72 9.96
N ARG A 83 -10.66 -22.08 11.08
CA ARG A 83 -10.63 -22.63 12.44
C ARG A 83 -9.27 -23.25 12.84
N LYS A 84 -8.18 -22.76 12.25
CA LYS A 84 -6.80 -23.17 12.54
C LYS A 84 -6.06 -22.07 13.28
N ASN A 85 -4.96 -22.46 13.95
CA ASN A 85 -4.08 -21.51 14.64
C ASN A 85 -3.34 -20.61 13.62
N PRO A 86 -3.54 -19.29 13.63
CA PRO A 86 -2.92 -18.36 12.69
C PRO A 86 -1.43 -18.17 12.98
N TYR A 87 -0.98 -18.34 14.23
CA TYR A 87 0.42 -18.14 14.60
C TYR A 87 1.33 -19.21 14.00
N ALA A 88 0.86 -20.46 13.90
CA ALA A 88 1.58 -21.53 13.20
C ALA A 88 1.73 -21.20 11.71
N PHE A 89 0.72 -20.58 11.10
CA PHE A 89 0.78 -20.13 9.72
C PHE A 89 1.79 -18.99 9.53
N ILE A 90 1.75 -17.98 10.41
CA ILE A 90 2.66 -16.82 10.39
C ILE A 90 4.11 -17.27 10.58
N GLN A 91 4.38 -18.21 11.49
CA GLN A 91 5.72 -18.77 11.69
C GLN A 91 6.30 -19.38 10.40
N GLY A 92 5.48 -20.08 9.63
CA GLY A 92 5.91 -20.68 8.36
C GLY A 92 6.23 -19.67 7.27
N ILE A 93 5.69 -18.45 7.32
CA ILE A 93 5.97 -17.37 6.36
C ILE A 93 6.86 -16.25 6.92
N LEU A 94 7.38 -16.40 8.15
CA LEU A 94 8.14 -15.36 8.84
C LEU A 94 9.35 -14.86 8.04
N GLN A 95 10.05 -15.76 7.35
CA GLN A 95 11.16 -15.40 6.48
C GLN A 95 10.73 -14.46 5.35
N ALA A 96 9.57 -14.70 4.73
CA ALA A 96 9.04 -13.84 3.68
C ALA A 96 8.66 -12.46 4.24
N LEU A 97 8.07 -12.40 5.44
CA LEU A 97 7.73 -11.14 6.11
C LEU A 97 8.96 -10.29 6.42
N LEU A 98 10.03 -10.90 6.93
CA LEU A 98 11.28 -10.19 7.23
C LEU A 98 11.95 -9.64 5.96
N ILE A 99 11.92 -10.41 4.88
CA ILE A 99 12.48 -9.95 3.59
C ILE A 99 11.60 -8.86 2.99
N ALA A 100 10.28 -8.93 3.15
CA ALA A 100 9.37 -7.88 2.69
C ALA A 100 9.63 -6.56 3.41
N LEU A 101 9.90 -6.62 4.72
CA LEU A 101 10.33 -5.46 5.48
C LEU A 101 11.69 -4.92 5.01
N ALA A 102 12.67 -5.80 4.78
CA ALA A 102 14.02 -5.40 4.37
C ALA A 102 14.07 -4.80 2.94
N THR A 103 13.28 -5.35 2.03
CA THR A 103 13.25 -4.94 0.61
C THR A 103 12.22 -3.84 0.32
N SER A 104 11.24 -3.66 1.21
CA SER A 104 10.10 -2.76 1.03
C SER A 104 9.38 -2.98 -0.32
N SER A 105 9.33 -4.22 -0.81
CA SER A 105 8.77 -4.55 -2.13
C SER A 105 8.07 -5.91 -2.16
N SER A 106 6.74 -5.88 -2.39
CA SER A 106 5.90 -7.09 -2.47
C SER A 106 6.24 -7.99 -3.66
N SER A 107 6.66 -7.41 -4.79
CA SER A 107 7.03 -8.16 -5.99
C SER A 107 8.38 -8.87 -5.82
N ALA A 108 9.32 -8.26 -5.11
CA ALA A 108 10.61 -8.87 -4.79
C ALA A 108 10.47 -10.08 -3.85
N THR A 109 9.43 -10.10 -3.00
CA THR A 109 9.21 -11.16 -2.01
C THR A 109 8.34 -12.32 -2.48
N LEU A 110 7.67 -12.17 -3.62
CA LEU A 110 6.81 -13.18 -4.21
C LEU A 110 7.46 -14.59 -4.30
N PRO A 111 8.68 -14.76 -4.84
CA PRO A 111 9.27 -16.10 -4.97
C PRO A 111 9.55 -16.78 -3.62
N ILE A 112 9.92 -16.00 -2.60
CA ILE A 112 10.23 -16.50 -1.27
C ILE A 112 8.95 -16.87 -0.54
N THR A 113 7.92 -16.03 -0.66
CA THR A 113 6.58 -16.29 -0.11
C THR A 113 6.00 -17.59 -0.67
N LEU A 114 6.14 -17.82 -1.98
CA LEU A 114 5.71 -19.06 -2.62
C LEU A 114 6.45 -20.27 -2.06
N LYS A 115 7.77 -20.19 -1.87
CA LYS A 115 8.57 -21.27 -1.27
C LYS A 115 8.10 -21.59 0.15
N CYS A 116 7.97 -20.58 1.01
CA CYS A 116 7.51 -20.75 2.39
C CYS A 116 6.12 -21.39 2.46
N LEU A 117 5.18 -20.99 1.61
CA LEU A 117 3.83 -21.54 1.62
C LEU A 117 3.76 -23.01 1.17
N LEU A 118 4.62 -23.41 0.22
CA LEU A 118 4.69 -24.79 -0.26
C LEU A 118 5.42 -25.72 0.73
N GLU A 119 6.56 -25.28 1.26
CA GLU A 119 7.44 -26.11 2.10
C GLU A 119 7.03 -26.11 3.58
N ASN A 120 6.69 -24.94 4.15
CA ASN A 120 6.42 -24.81 5.59
C ASN A 120 4.93 -24.97 5.93
N ASN A 121 4.04 -24.47 5.07
CA ASN A 121 2.59 -24.43 5.34
C ASN A 121 1.80 -25.51 4.57
N GLY A 122 2.44 -26.22 3.63
CA GLY A 122 1.85 -27.33 2.89
C GLY A 122 0.65 -26.95 2.01
N ILE A 123 0.61 -25.73 1.49
CA ILE A 123 -0.49 -25.25 0.62
C ILE A 123 -0.41 -25.93 -0.76
N ASP A 124 -1.55 -26.26 -1.38
CA ASP A 124 -1.59 -26.83 -2.73
C ASP A 124 -0.95 -25.87 -3.75
N ARG A 125 -0.01 -26.41 -4.54
CA ARG A 125 0.79 -25.65 -5.51
C ARG A 125 -0.03 -24.93 -6.57
N ARG A 126 -1.19 -25.47 -6.95
CA ARG A 126 -2.08 -24.85 -7.94
C ARG A 126 -2.72 -23.59 -7.36
N VAL A 127 -3.13 -23.62 -6.09
CA VAL A 127 -3.72 -22.48 -5.40
C VAL A 127 -2.66 -21.40 -5.18
N ALA A 128 -1.50 -21.75 -4.62
CA ALA A 128 -0.46 -20.76 -4.30
C ALA A 128 0.07 -20.02 -5.54
N ARG A 129 0.27 -20.73 -6.66
CA ARG A 129 0.75 -20.14 -7.92
C ARG A 129 -0.27 -19.25 -8.62
N PHE A 130 -1.56 -19.45 -8.36
CA PHE A 130 -2.60 -18.62 -8.93
C PHE A 130 -2.88 -17.39 -8.05
N VAL A 131 -3.06 -17.60 -6.75
CA VAL A 131 -3.51 -16.54 -5.84
C VAL A 131 -2.39 -15.55 -5.51
N LEU A 132 -1.14 -15.98 -5.32
CA LEU A 132 -0.07 -15.07 -4.89
C LEU A 132 0.30 -14.00 -5.93
N PRO A 133 0.48 -14.31 -7.24
CA PRO A 133 0.83 -13.27 -8.21
C PRO A 133 -0.30 -12.26 -8.41
N VAL A 134 -1.55 -12.73 -8.37
CA VAL A 134 -2.73 -11.87 -8.45
C VAL A 134 -2.84 -10.99 -7.20
N GLY A 135 -2.66 -11.59 -6.02
CA GLY A 135 -2.69 -10.86 -4.75
C GLY A 135 -1.58 -9.83 -4.61
N ALA A 136 -0.36 -10.13 -5.08
CA ALA A 136 0.77 -9.20 -5.00
C ALA A 136 0.61 -7.93 -5.84
N THR A 137 -0.34 -7.92 -6.78
CA THR A 137 -0.61 -6.77 -7.66
C THR A 137 -1.92 -6.06 -7.34
N ILE A 138 -2.94 -6.78 -6.86
CA ILE A 138 -4.29 -6.25 -6.62
C ILE A 138 -4.57 -5.99 -5.13
N ASN A 139 -3.91 -6.70 -4.22
CA ASN A 139 -4.24 -6.63 -2.79
C ASN A 139 -3.27 -5.72 -2.02
N MET A 140 -3.34 -4.41 -2.24
CA MET A 140 -2.51 -3.43 -1.53
C MET A 140 -3.21 -2.79 -0.32
N ASP A 141 -3.67 -3.60 0.65
CA ASP A 141 -4.35 -3.13 1.86
C ASP A 141 -3.55 -2.07 2.64
N GLY A 142 -2.22 -2.26 2.72
CA GLY A 142 -1.34 -1.32 3.39
C GLY A 142 -1.26 0.05 2.71
N THR A 143 -1.27 0.07 1.37
CA THR A 143 -1.29 1.29 0.57
C THR A 143 -2.64 2.00 0.75
N ALA A 144 -3.75 1.28 0.66
CA ALA A 144 -5.09 1.85 0.86
C ALA A 144 -5.23 2.52 2.25
N LEU A 145 -4.74 1.87 3.30
CA LEU A 145 -4.76 2.41 4.66
C LEU A 145 -3.89 3.67 4.76
N TYR A 146 -2.66 3.63 4.22
CA TYR A 146 -1.76 4.77 4.22
C TYR A 146 -2.34 5.97 3.47
N GLU A 147 -2.86 5.76 2.25
CA GLU A 147 -3.46 6.81 1.42
C GLU A 147 -4.67 7.46 2.10
N ALA A 148 -5.56 6.65 2.69
CA ALA A 148 -6.74 7.17 3.38
C ALA A 148 -6.37 8.01 4.61
N VAL A 149 -5.44 7.54 5.44
CA VAL A 149 -4.97 8.29 6.62
C VAL A 149 -4.23 9.56 6.21
N ALA A 150 -3.41 9.51 5.14
CA ALA A 150 -2.71 10.67 4.61
C ALA A 150 -3.67 11.75 4.12
N ALA A 151 -4.70 11.38 3.35
CA ALA A 151 -5.70 12.32 2.85
C ALA A 151 -6.45 13.02 3.99
N ILE A 152 -6.89 12.26 4.99
CA ILE A 152 -7.58 12.80 6.17
C ILE A 152 -6.63 13.70 6.99
N PHE A 153 -5.38 13.30 7.17
CA PHE A 153 -4.38 14.09 7.88
C PHE A 153 -4.12 15.44 7.19
N ILE A 154 -4.00 15.46 5.86
CA ILE A 154 -3.82 16.70 5.10
C ILE A 154 -5.03 17.62 5.30
N ALA A 155 -6.25 17.09 5.25
CA ALA A 155 -7.46 17.88 5.53
C ALA A 155 -7.43 18.50 6.93
N GLN A 156 -7.06 17.71 7.94
CA GLN A 156 -6.95 18.17 9.33
C GLN A 156 -5.86 19.23 9.54
N VAL A 157 -4.71 19.12 8.86
CA VAL A 157 -3.63 20.10 8.95
C VAL A 157 -4.03 21.45 8.34
N ASN A 158 -4.89 21.43 7.32
CA ASN A 158 -5.41 22.64 6.67
C ASN A 158 -6.74 23.12 7.27
N GLU A 159 -7.16 22.56 8.43
CA GLU A 159 -8.41 22.92 9.12
C GLU A 159 -9.66 22.79 8.25
N PHE A 160 -9.64 21.87 7.28
CA PHE A 160 -10.81 21.54 6.47
C PHE A 160 -11.66 20.47 7.17
N GLU A 161 -12.91 20.80 7.42
CA GLU A 161 -13.90 19.82 7.87
C GLU A 161 -14.31 18.92 6.71
N LEU A 162 -14.16 17.61 6.90
CA LEU A 162 -14.59 16.60 5.92
C LEU A 162 -16.04 16.21 6.16
N ASP A 163 -16.89 16.40 5.17
CA ASP A 163 -18.25 15.87 5.17
C ASP A 163 -18.25 14.34 4.95
N LEU A 164 -19.34 13.68 5.36
CA LEU A 164 -19.56 12.25 5.15
C LEU A 164 -19.42 11.86 3.67
N GLY A 165 -19.89 12.70 2.75
CA GLY A 165 -19.73 12.46 1.31
C GLY A 165 -18.26 12.41 0.89
N GLN A 166 -17.41 13.29 1.45
CA GLN A 166 -15.98 13.33 1.13
C GLN A 166 -15.25 12.12 1.71
N ILE A 167 -15.59 11.70 2.94
CA ILE A 167 -15.01 10.50 3.57
C ILE A 167 -15.32 9.25 2.75
N ILE A 168 -16.56 9.11 2.27
CA ILE A 168 -16.97 7.99 1.42
C ILE A 168 -16.20 8.00 0.09
N THR A 169 -16.06 9.18 -0.53
CA THR A 169 -15.28 9.33 -1.78
C THR A 169 -13.82 8.95 -1.58
N ILE A 170 -13.17 9.42 -0.49
CA ILE A 170 -11.79 9.04 -0.15
C ILE A 170 -11.68 7.52 -0.03
N ARG A 171 -12.60 6.88 0.70
CA ARG A 171 -12.63 5.42 0.85
C ARG A 171 -12.70 4.68 -0.48
N TYR A 172 -13.60 5.08 -1.38
CA TYR A 172 -13.71 4.43 -2.69
C TYR A 172 -12.50 4.69 -3.57
N MET A 173 -11.97 5.91 -3.56
CA MET A 173 -10.80 6.26 -4.36
C MET A 173 -9.58 5.45 -3.93
N CYS A 174 -9.30 5.38 -2.62
CA CYS A 174 -8.19 4.57 -2.08
C CYS A 174 -8.36 3.08 -2.37
N LEU A 175 -9.59 2.55 -2.36
CA LEU A 175 -9.85 1.15 -2.69
C LEU A 175 -9.60 0.85 -4.18
N CYS A 176 -9.86 1.82 -5.06
CA CYS A 176 -9.66 1.66 -6.50
C CYS A 176 -8.23 1.95 -6.97
N SER A 177 -7.48 2.77 -6.23
CA SER A 177 -6.06 3.05 -6.52
C SER A 177 -5.12 1.93 -6.08
N SER A 178 -5.53 1.16 -5.06
CA SER A 178 -4.76 0.09 -4.42
C SER A 178 -4.95 -1.28 -5.07
#